data_AF-A0A9Q3K7A4-F1
#
_entry.id   AF-A0A9Q3K7A4-F1
#
_cell.length_a   1.000
_cell.length_b   1.000
_cell.length_c   1.000
_cell.angle_alpha   90.00
_cell.angle_beta   90.00
_cell.angle_gamma   90.00
#
_symmetry.space_group_name_H-M   'P 1'
#
loop_
_entity.id
_entity.type
_entity.pdbx_description
1 polymer ?
#
loop_
_entity_poly.entity_id
_entity_poly.type
_entity_poly.pdbx_seq_one_letter_code
_entity_poly.pdbx_strand_id
1 'polypeptide(L)' 'MIHIQEPKSPWKVVHMDWVTALCPSGEKSYNACLVIVDRYRKTPIFLPCHKDDTAIDTALLLWSR' A
#
# COMPACT_ATOMS: atom_id res chain seq x y z
N MET A 1 10.53 -26.68 -0.98
CA MET A 1 10.41 -25.38 -1.69
C MET A 1 8.95 -24.97 -1.69
N ILE A 2 8.63 -23.77 -1.21
CA ILE A 2 7.26 -23.24 -1.25
C ILE A 2 7.00 -22.81 -2.70
N HIS A 3 6.03 -23.43 -3.36
CA HIS A 3 5.63 -23.06 -4.72
C HIS A 3 4.59 -21.94 -4.63
N ILE A 4 5.00 -20.71 -4.91
CA ILE A 4 4.09 -19.56 -4.93
C ILE A 4 3.41 -19.51 -6.29
N GLN A 5 2.10 -19.75 -6.33
CA GLN A 5 1.35 -19.68 -7.58
C GLN A 5 1.30 -18.24 -8.10
N GLU A 6 1.57 -18.07 -9.40
CA GLU A 6 1.38 -16.77 -10.04
C GLU A 6 -0.12 -16.49 -10.23
N PRO A 7 -0.56 -15.25 -9.93
CA PRO A 7 -1.93 -14.85 -10.22
C PRO A 7 -2.19 -14.90 -11.73
N LYS A 8 -3.39 -15.34 -12.12
CA LYS A 8 -3.81 -15.46 -13.53
C LYS A 8 -4.54 -14.23 -14.06
N SER A 9 -4.90 -13.30 -13.18
CA SER A 9 -5.61 -12.07 -13.54
C SER A 9 -5.28 -10.93 -12.56
N PRO A 10 -5.45 -9.66 -13.00
CA PRO A 10 -5.19 -8.49 -12.16
C PRO A 10 -6.00 -8.51 -10.85
N TRP A 11 -5.42 -7.97 -9.79
CA TRP A 11 -6.07 -7.71 -8.50
C TRP A 11 -6.54 -8.94 -7.72
N LYS A 12 -6.13 -10.16 -8.12
CA LYS A 12 -6.44 -11.40 -7.39
C LYS A 12 -5.54 -11.63 -6.19
N VAL A 13 -4.28 -11.22 -6.30
CA VAL A 13 -3.30 -11.32 -5.23
C VAL A 13 -2.64 -9.95 -5.11
N VAL A 14 -2.88 -9.29 -3.99
CA VAL A 14 -2.36 -7.96 -3.71
C VAL A 14 -1.43 -8.08 -2.51
N HIS A 15 -0.23 -7.52 -2.65
CA HIS A 15 0.68 -7.34 -1.52
C HIS A 15 0.63 -5.89 -1.08
N MET A 16 0.60 -5.69 0.23
CA MET A 16 0.55 -4.38 0.85
C MET A 16 1.60 -4.32 1.94
N ASP A 17 2.33 -3.21 2.01
CA ASP A 17 3.28 -2.96 3.08
C ASP A 17 3.47 -1.45 3.31
N TRP A 18 3.90 -1.09 4.52
CA TRP A 18 4.15 0.30 4.90
C TRP A 18 5.64 0.60 4.92
N VAL A 19 6.03 1.60 4.13
CA VAL A 19 7.31 2.27 4.29
C VAL A 19 7.14 3.40 5.31
N THR A 20 7.72 3.22 6.49
CA THR A 20 7.63 4.17 7.61
C THR A 20 8.94 4.93 7.81
N ALA A 21 9.00 5.80 8.82
CA ALA A 21 10.17 6.61 9.18
C ALA A 21 10.65 7.57 8.07
N LEU A 22 9.73 8.01 7.21
CA LEU A 22 10.01 9.06 6.24
C LEU A 22 9.96 10.42 6.94
N CYS A 23 10.79 11.36 6.49
CA CYS A 23 10.67 12.75 6.92
C CYS A 23 9.28 13.28 6.53
N PRO A 24 8.58 14.02 7.42
CA PRO A 24 7.30 14.63 7.10
C PRO A 24 7.40 15.50 5.84
N SER A 25 6.45 15.35 4.92
CA SER A 25 6.46 16.06 3.65
C SER A 25 5.05 16.43 3.16
N GLY A 26 4.99 17.47 2.32
CA GLY A 26 3.77 18.03 1.76
C GLY A 26 2.89 18.79 2.76
N GLU A 27 1.78 19.33 2.27
CA GLU A 27 0.85 20.16 3.06
C GLU A 27 0.24 19.42 4.26
N LYS A 28 0.10 18.08 4.15
CA LYS A 28 -0.48 17.22 5.18
C LYS A 28 0.56 16.51 6.05
N SER A 29 1.84 16.84 5.90
CA SER A 29 2.94 16.28 6.70
C SER A 29 2.95 14.75 6.76
N TYR A 30 2.74 14.10 5.61
CA TYR A 30 2.78 12.64 5.52
C TYR A 30 4.18 12.14 5.87
N ASN A 31 4.26 11.09 6.68
CA ASN A 31 5.51 10.54 7.22
C ASN A 31 5.66 9.02 6.96
N ALA A 32 4.72 8.44 6.21
CA ALA A 32 4.74 7.06 5.77
C ALA A 32 4.13 6.94 4.36
N CYS A 33 4.35 5.79 3.73
CA CYS A 33 3.75 5.44 2.46
C CYS A 33 3.26 3.99 2.48
N LEU A 34 1.98 3.79 2.17
CA LEU A 34 1.41 2.48 1.90
C LEU A 34 1.70 2.09 0.44
N VAL A 35 2.41 0.99 0.27
CA VAL A 35 2.76 0.43 -1.04
C VAL A 35 1.82 -0.72 -1.34
N ILE A 36 1.10 -0.63 -2.46
CA ILE A 36 0.14 -1.64 -2.89
C ILE A 36 0.61 -2.20 -4.22
N VAL A 37 0.84 -3.51 -4.29
CA VAL A 37 1.34 -4.17 -5.49
C VAL A 37 0.37 -5.25 -5.93
N ASP A 38 -0.21 -5.07 -7.12
CA ASP A 38 -0.86 -6.17 -7.82
C ASP A 38 0.21 -7.15 -8.32
N ARG A 39 0.19 -8.37 -7.80
CA ARG A 39 1.19 -9.40 -8.16
C ARG A 39 1.14 -9.81 -9.62
N TYR A 40 0.02 -9.60 -10.31
CA TYR A 40 -0.10 -9.87 -11.74
C TYR A 40 0.63 -8.80 -12.56
N ARG A 41 0.27 -7.52 -12.35
CA ARG A 41 0.85 -6.39 -13.10
C ARG A 41 2.26 -6.00 -12.65
N LYS A 42 2.66 -6.40 -11.43
CA LYS A 42 3.95 -6.04 -10.81
C LYS A 42 4.19 -4.52 -10.72
N THR A 43 3.11 -3.74 -10.81
CA THR A 43 3.14 -2.27 -10.77
C THR A 43 2.68 -1.83 -9.38
N PRO A 44 3.49 -1.04 -8.64
CA PRO A 44 3.11 -0.51 -7.35
C PRO A 44 2.22 0.74 -7.48
N ILE A 45 1.31 0.90 -6.53
CA ILE A 45 0.63 2.15 -6.20
C ILE A 45 1.19 2.63 -4.86
N PHE A 46 1.62 3.89 -4.82
CA PHE A 46 2.13 4.54 -3.61
C PHE A 46 1.07 5.48 -3.06
N LEU A 47 0.61 5.22 -1.84
CA LEU A 47 -0.33 6.09 -1.14
C LEU A 47 0.39 6.78 0.01
N PRO A 48 0.46 8.12 0.05
CA PRO A 48 1.00 8.83 1.19
C PRO A 48 0.05 8.69 2.38
N CYS A 49 0.61 8.38 3.54
CA CYS A 49 -0.15 8.09 4.76
C CYS A 49 0.64 8.52 6.00
N HIS A 50 0.10 8.26 7.19
CA HIS A 50 0.78 8.50 8.44
C HIS A 50 1.14 7.18 9.11
N LYS A 51 2.29 7.14 9.78
CA LYS A 51 2.77 5.93 10.49
C LYS A 51 1.83 5.46 11.60
N ASP A 52 1.00 6.38 12.09
CA ASP A 52 0.07 6.17 13.19
C ASP A 52 -1.37 5.95 12.69
N ASP A 53 -1.58 5.82 11.36
CA ASP A 53 -2.89 5.53 10.77
C ASP A 53 -3.45 4.20 11.30
N THR A 54 -4.70 4.23 11.73
CA THR A 54 -5.38 3.03 12.21
C THR A 54 -5.87 2.16 11.05
N ALA A 55 -6.36 0.96 11.36
CA ALA A 55 -7.01 0.11 10.36
C ALA A 55 -8.21 0.80 9.70
N ILE A 56 -8.94 1.64 10.43
CA ILE A 56 -10.08 2.39 9.89
C ILE A 56 -9.58 3.48 8.94
N ASP A 57 -8.54 4.23 9.32
CA ASP A 57 -7.95 5.27 8.47
C ASP A 57 -7.42 4.69 7.17
N THR A 58 -6.74 3.53 7.25
CA THR A 58 -6.27 2.79 6.08
C THR A 58 -7.43 2.34 5.19
N ALA A 59 -8.50 1.80 5.77
CA ALA A 59 -9.67 1.38 5.00
C ALA A 59 -10.34 2.58 4.29
N LEU A 60 -10.45 3.72 4.97
CA LEU A 60 -10.98 4.95 4.39
C LEU A 60 -10.07 5.47 3.27
N LEU A 61 -8.75 5.45 3.45
CA LEU A 61 -7.76 5.86 2.44
C LEU A 61 -7.90 5.08 1.13
N LEU A 62 -8.21 3.77 1.22
CA LEU A 62 -8.42 2.91 0.06
C LEU A 62 -9.81 3.11 -0.58
N TRP A 63 -10.84 3.32 0.23
CA TRP A 63 -12.22 3.38 -0.23
C TRP A 63 -12.61 4.75 -0.80
N SER A 64 -12.01 5.83 -0.31
CA SER A 64 -12.32 7.20 -0.73
C SER A 64 -11.59 7.63 -2.01
N ARG A 65 -11.11 6.69 -2.81
CA ARG A 65 -10.36 6.89 -4.06
C ARG A 65 -11.07 6.16 -5.20
#